data_AF-A0A3A2Z8B7-F1
#
_entry.id   AF-A0A3A2Z8B7-F1
#
_cell.length_a   1.000
_cell.length_b   1.000
_cell.length_c   1.000
_cell.angle_alpha   90.00
_cell.angle_beta   90.00
_cell.angle_gamma   90.00
#
_symmetry.space_group_name_H-M   'P 1'
#
loop_
_entity.id
_entity.type
_entity.pdbx_description
1 polymer ?
#
loop_
_entity_poly.entity_id
_entity_poly.type
_entity_poly.pdbx_seq_one_letter_code
_entity_poly.pdbx_strand_id
1 'polypeptide(L)'
;MASNLDLSLPSHFPYISDFDHLDSTNSSFALYTLVELPQKKLHDLVTFLNEEMMKENDYDPDAPYLVRVPSVYNFAGKSLKDIVYIHIQMDKEIIPNSGGDCTGDLGWYPSAFIVVTNVEWEKYGLLFVYADKTGLYEFDSDENGEIKTNTVIAQQGLPMDQFFFKPRDPEYVFTILFNILSTDMSCAETKEQHAIPWEEDQRPDARGGVIE
;
A
#
# COMPACT_ATOMS: atom_id res chain seq x y z
N MET A 1 25.57 6.73 11.10
CA MET A 1 25.20 5.43 11.71
C MET A 1 24.24 4.77 10.74
N ALA A 2 24.52 3.56 10.25
CA ALA A 2 23.56 2.83 9.41
C ALA A 2 22.31 2.54 10.26
N SER A 3 21.20 3.19 9.95
CA SER A 3 19.91 2.89 10.56
C SER A 3 19.44 1.55 10.00
N ASN A 4 19.54 0.51 10.82
CA ASN A 4 18.95 -0.79 10.50
C ASN A 4 17.43 -0.61 10.55
N LEU A 5 16.76 -0.68 9.40
CA LEU A 5 15.32 -0.47 9.32
C LEU A 5 14.59 -1.67 9.94
N ASP A 6 13.65 -1.39 10.85
CA ASP A 6 12.74 -2.41 11.37
C ASP A 6 11.53 -2.52 10.45
N LEU A 7 11.59 -3.52 9.56
CA LEU A 7 10.53 -3.86 8.61
C LEU A 7 9.60 -4.96 9.15
N SER A 8 9.62 -5.25 10.45
CA SER A 8 8.71 -6.21 11.04
C SER A 8 7.27 -5.68 11.03
N LEU A 9 6.33 -6.53 10.65
CA LEU A 9 4.89 -6.22 10.69
C LEU A 9 4.28 -6.70 12.01
N PRO A 10 3.16 -6.09 12.46
CA PRO A 10 2.29 -6.78 13.41
C PRO A 10 1.75 -8.06 12.74
N SER A 11 1.38 -9.05 13.54
CA SER A 11 0.90 -10.33 12.99
C SER A 11 -0.41 -10.19 12.21
N HIS A 12 -1.24 -9.21 12.57
CA HIS A 12 -2.53 -8.97 11.95
C HIS A 12 -2.81 -7.47 11.84
N PHE A 13 -3.47 -7.09 10.75
CA PHE A 13 -4.15 -5.82 10.58
C PHE A 13 -5.52 -5.92 11.27
N PRO A 14 -5.96 -4.89 12.01
CA PRO A 14 -7.29 -4.89 12.62
C PRO A 14 -8.38 -5.05 11.55
N TYR A 15 -9.52 -5.58 11.97
CA TYR A 15 -10.56 -6.02 11.05
C TYR A 15 -11.04 -4.89 10.12
N ILE A 16 -10.97 -5.13 8.80
CA ILE A 16 -11.22 -4.14 7.72
C ILE A 16 -12.69 -4.21 7.23
N SER A 17 -13.52 -5.12 7.76
CA SER A 17 -14.91 -5.33 7.29
C SER A 17 -15.78 -4.07 7.31
N ASP A 18 -15.39 -3.08 8.10
CA ASP A 18 -16.05 -1.78 8.18
C ASP A 18 -15.99 -1.00 6.86
N PHE A 19 -15.28 -1.51 5.84
CA PHE A 19 -15.18 -0.86 4.53
C PHE A 19 -15.70 -1.72 3.37
N ASP A 20 -16.15 -2.96 3.61
CA ASP A 20 -16.60 -3.87 2.52
C ASP A 20 -17.88 -3.39 1.81
N HIS A 21 -18.59 -2.43 2.39
CA HIS A 21 -19.82 -1.82 1.88
C HIS A 21 -19.58 -0.45 1.22
N LEU A 22 -18.31 -0.09 1.01
CA LEU A 22 -17.88 1.17 0.39
C LEU A 22 -17.13 0.89 -0.91
N ASP A 23 -17.22 1.82 -1.85
CA ASP A 23 -16.46 1.76 -3.09
C ASP A 23 -15.03 2.25 -2.85
N SER A 24 -14.05 1.48 -3.34
CA SER A 24 -12.63 1.79 -3.27
C SER A 24 -11.99 2.09 -4.62
N THR A 25 -12.77 2.03 -5.71
CA THR A 25 -12.31 2.20 -7.11
C THR A 25 -11.57 3.53 -7.32
N ASN A 26 -12.03 4.59 -6.64
CA ASN A 26 -11.47 5.94 -6.74
C ASN A 26 -10.55 6.31 -5.55
N SER A 27 -10.21 5.33 -4.71
CA SER A 27 -9.38 5.58 -3.55
C SER A 27 -7.90 5.65 -3.90
N SER A 28 -7.10 6.28 -3.04
CA SER A 28 -5.65 6.40 -3.23
C SER A 28 -4.87 5.52 -2.27
N PHE A 29 -3.75 4.98 -2.74
CA PHE A 29 -2.74 4.41 -1.86
C PHE A 29 -1.98 5.52 -1.12
N ALA A 30 -1.74 5.32 0.17
CA ALA A 30 -0.90 6.21 0.95
C ALA A 30 0.58 5.93 0.71
N LEU A 31 1.39 6.99 0.56
CA LEU A 31 2.85 6.92 0.47
C LEU A 31 3.52 7.42 1.77
N TYR A 32 4.25 6.54 2.44
CA TYR A 32 5.03 6.84 3.64
C TYR A 32 6.54 6.72 3.39
N THR A 33 7.37 7.24 4.28
CA THR A 33 8.84 7.10 4.21
C THR A 33 9.41 6.62 5.54
N LEU A 34 10.25 5.58 5.53
CA LEU A 34 11.05 5.16 6.70
C LEU A 34 12.47 5.75 6.70
N VAL A 35 12.80 6.48 5.65
CA VAL A 35 14.03 7.27 5.50
C VAL A 35 13.68 8.73 5.27
N GLU A 36 14.64 9.61 5.57
CA GLU A 36 14.50 11.02 5.25
C GLU A 36 14.65 11.22 3.73
N LEU A 37 13.52 11.38 3.05
CA LEU A 37 13.49 11.62 1.61
C LEU A 37 13.44 13.14 1.35
N PRO A 38 14.41 13.73 0.62
CA PRO A 38 14.38 15.14 0.29
C PRO A 38 13.08 15.51 -0.44
N GLN A 39 12.51 16.68 -0.14
CA GLN A 39 11.21 17.10 -0.68
C GLN A 39 11.13 17.03 -2.21
N LYS A 40 12.21 17.41 -2.91
CA LYS A 40 12.29 17.29 -4.36
C LYS A 40 12.14 15.83 -4.82
N LYS A 41 12.87 14.90 -4.20
CA LYS A 41 12.76 13.46 -4.52
C LYS A 41 11.40 12.88 -4.19
N LEU A 42 10.76 13.35 -3.12
CA LEU A 42 9.39 12.97 -2.79
C LEU A 42 8.41 13.45 -3.88
N HIS A 43 8.52 14.71 -4.29
CA HIS A 43 7.70 15.27 -5.36
C HIS A 43 7.89 14.52 -6.69
N ASP A 44 9.15 14.26 -7.07
CA ASP A 44 9.49 13.52 -8.28
C ASP A 44 8.90 12.10 -8.23
N LEU A 45 8.99 11.41 -7.08
CA LEU A 45 8.38 10.09 -6.88
C LEU A 45 6.85 10.14 -6.99
N VAL A 46 6.19 11.07 -6.31
CA VAL A 46 4.71 11.20 -6.37
C VAL A 46 4.25 11.51 -7.79
N THR A 47 4.99 12.36 -8.51
CA THR A 47 4.70 12.65 -9.92
C THR A 47 4.83 11.40 -10.77
N PHE A 48 5.93 10.65 -10.61
CA PHE A 48 6.18 9.40 -11.31
C PHE A 48 5.08 8.35 -11.06
N LEU A 49 4.67 8.15 -9.80
CA LEU A 49 3.66 7.15 -9.43
C LEU A 49 2.25 7.46 -9.96
N ASN A 50 2.00 8.72 -10.33
CA ASN A 50 0.69 9.19 -10.78
C ASN A 50 0.67 9.61 -12.25
N GLU A 51 1.79 9.53 -12.96
CA GLU A 51 1.93 10.13 -14.29
C GLU A 51 0.86 9.60 -15.28
N GLU A 52 0.60 8.29 -15.32
CA GLU A 52 -0.44 7.74 -16.19
C GLU A 52 -1.85 8.10 -15.74
N MET A 53 -2.14 8.07 -14.43
CA MET A 53 -3.43 8.51 -13.90
C MET A 53 -3.71 9.97 -14.26
N MET A 54 -2.69 10.83 -14.25
CA MET A 54 -2.82 12.22 -14.70
C MET A 54 -3.07 12.33 -16.20
N LYS A 55 -2.44 11.49 -17.03
CA LYS A 55 -2.67 11.46 -18.49
C LYS A 55 -4.08 11.00 -18.84
N GLU A 56 -4.61 10.01 -18.13
CA GLU A 56 -5.99 9.54 -18.34
C GLU A 56 -7.01 10.61 -17.93
N ASN A 57 -6.72 11.34 -16.84
CA ASN A 57 -7.59 12.37 -16.29
C ASN A 57 -7.27 13.79 -16.80
N ASP A 58 -6.64 13.95 -17.96
CA ASP A 58 -6.26 15.27 -18.50
C ASP A 58 -7.47 16.22 -18.71
N TYR A 59 -8.69 15.68 -18.64
CA TYR A 59 -9.96 16.41 -18.72
C TYR A 59 -10.65 16.64 -17.36
N ASP A 60 -10.17 16.04 -16.27
CA ASP A 60 -10.70 16.19 -14.92
C ASP A 60 -9.58 16.56 -13.93
N PRO A 61 -9.38 17.87 -13.65
CA PRO A 61 -8.34 18.33 -12.74
C PRO A 61 -8.62 17.96 -11.27
N ASP A 62 -9.84 17.53 -10.95
CA ASP A 62 -10.25 17.11 -9.60
C ASP A 62 -10.18 15.58 -9.44
N ALA A 63 -9.78 14.85 -10.48
CA ALA A 63 -9.65 13.40 -10.42
C ALA A 63 -8.65 12.96 -9.34
N PRO A 64 -8.97 11.88 -8.61
CA PRO A 64 -8.11 11.42 -7.53
C PRO A 64 -6.79 10.87 -8.07
N TYR A 65 -5.71 11.20 -7.37
CA TYR A 65 -4.42 10.56 -7.61
C TYR A 65 -4.44 9.10 -7.16
N LEU A 66 -3.78 8.23 -7.91
CA LEU A 66 -3.58 6.82 -7.56
C LEU A 66 -2.79 6.67 -6.26
N VAL A 67 -1.79 7.53 -6.06
CA VAL A 67 -0.96 7.59 -4.86
C VAL A 67 -0.95 9.00 -4.29
N ARG A 68 -1.28 9.13 -3.00
CA ARG A 68 -1.27 10.41 -2.28
C ARG A 68 -0.34 10.34 -1.06
N VAL A 69 0.19 11.51 -0.66
CA VAL A 69 1.01 11.64 0.55
C VAL A 69 0.11 12.11 1.70
N PRO A 70 -0.07 11.33 2.79
CA PRO A 70 -0.86 11.76 3.93
C PRO A 70 -0.18 12.89 4.70
N SER A 71 -0.94 13.59 5.56
CA SER A 71 -0.41 14.70 6.38
C SER A 71 0.76 14.29 7.28
N VAL A 72 0.74 13.04 7.77
CA VAL A 72 1.83 12.41 8.51
C VAL A 72 2.39 11.27 7.68
N TYR A 73 3.48 11.54 6.95
CA TYR A 73 4.09 10.59 6.01
C TYR A 73 5.53 10.21 6.34
N ASN A 74 6.27 11.05 7.07
CA ASN A 74 7.69 10.83 7.35
C ASN A 74 7.89 10.13 8.70
N PHE A 75 8.38 8.89 8.63
CA PHE A 75 8.67 7.98 9.73
C PHE A 75 10.17 7.63 9.77
N ALA A 76 11.05 8.55 9.35
CA ALA A 76 12.49 8.36 9.42
C ALA A 76 12.93 7.93 10.84
N GLY A 77 13.64 6.80 10.92
CA GLY A 77 14.13 6.23 12.19
C GLY A 77 13.04 5.59 13.06
N LYS A 78 11.82 5.41 12.55
CA LYS A 78 10.74 4.63 13.18
C LYS A 78 10.67 3.22 12.60
N SER A 79 9.78 2.41 13.17
CA SER A 79 9.49 1.07 12.68
C SER A 79 8.36 1.08 11.66
N LEU A 80 8.28 0.03 10.84
CA LEU A 80 7.14 -0.17 9.95
C LEU A 80 5.81 -0.31 10.71
N LYS A 81 5.85 -0.85 11.94
CA LYS A 81 4.68 -0.93 12.83
C LYS A 81 4.08 0.43 13.16
N ASP A 82 4.92 1.46 13.28
CA ASP A 82 4.46 2.82 13.53
C ASP A 82 3.63 3.35 12.34
N ILE A 83 4.04 3.03 11.10
CA ILE A 83 3.28 3.36 9.89
C ILE A 83 1.96 2.61 9.88
N VAL A 84 1.98 1.29 10.13
CA VAL A 84 0.75 0.47 10.18
C VAL A 84 -0.26 1.07 11.16
N TYR A 85 0.19 1.42 12.37
CA TYR A 85 -0.67 2.01 13.39
C TYR A 85 -1.33 3.32 12.92
N ILE A 86 -0.56 4.22 12.31
CA ILE A 86 -1.12 5.49 11.80
C ILE A 86 -2.03 5.29 10.58
N HIS A 87 -1.67 4.38 9.68
CA HIS A 87 -2.49 4.08 8.51
C HIS A 87 -3.88 3.55 8.91
N ILE A 88 -3.95 2.69 9.94
CA ILE A 88 -5.21 2.21 10.51
C ILE A 88 -6.05 3.38 11.03
N GLN A 89 -5.46 4.26 11.84
CA GLN A 89 -6.15 5.38 12.51
C GLN A 89 -6.50 6.54 11.57
N MET A 90 -5.92 6.56 10.36
CA MET A 90 -6.18 7.60 9.37
C MET A 90 -7.66 7.67 9.01
N ASP A 91 -8.21 8.89 8.97
CA ASP A 91 -9.53 9.15 8.41
C ASP A 91 -9.55 8.67 6.95
N LYS A 92 -10.47 7.76 6.62
CA LYS A 92 -10.56 7.18 5.28
C LYS A 92 -11.28 8.08 4.27
N GLU A 93 -11.67 9.30 4.69
CA GLU A 93 -12.31 10.30 3.85
C GLU A 93 -13.59 9.73 3.19
N ILE A 94 -14.44 9.08 4.00
CA ILE A 94 -15.65 8.44 3.49
C ILE A 94 -16.64 9.51 3.05
N ILE A 95 -16.99 9.49 1.76
CA ILE A 95 -18.01 10.36 1.17
C ILE A 95 -19.28 9.53 0.99
N PRO A 96 -20.38 9.83 1.71
CA PRO A 96 -21.62 9.08 1.56
C PRO A 96 -22.16 9.17 0.14
N ASN A 97 -22.52 8.03 -0.43
CA ASN A 97 -23.13 7.94 -1.75
C ASN A 97 -24.59 7.50 -1.59
N SER A 98 -25.50 8.22 -2.24
CA SER A 98 -26.95 7.96 -2.15
C SER A 98 -27.48 7.07 -3.28
N GLY A 99 -26.62 6.63 -4.21
CA GLY A 99 -27.02 5.81 -5.35
C GLY A 99 -25.96 4.76 -5.72
N GLY A 100 -26.31 3.49 -5.58
CA GLY A 100 -25.44 2.35 -5.92
C GLY A 100 -25.61 1.19 -4.92
N ASP A 101 -24.89 0.10 -5.16
CA ASP A 101 -24.81 -1.03 -4.22
C ASP A 101 -23.87 -0.73 -3.03
N CYS A 102 -23.00 0.29 -3.16
CA CYS A 102 -22.14 0.80 -2.10
C CYS A 102 -22.77 1.99 -1.38
N THR A 103 -22.45 2.13 -0.10
CA THR A 103 -23.01 3.18 0.79
C THR A 103 -22.20 4.48 0.79
N GLY A 104 -21.04 4.49 0.15
CA GLY A 104 -20.12 5.63 0.07
C GLY A 104 -18.82 5.27 -0.61
N ASP A 105 -18.03 6.29 -0.90
CA ASP A 105 -16.74 6.21 -1.59
C ASP A 105 -15.61 6.45 -0.59
N LEU A 106 -14.54 5.65 -0.69
CA LEU A 106 -13.33 5.81 0.10
C LEU A 106 -12.37 6.77 -0.59
N GLY A 107 -11.85 7.77 0.14
CA GLY A 107 -10.72 8.55 -0.34
C GLY A 107 -9.40 7.78 -0.23
N TRP A 108 -9.19 7.01 0.84
CA TRP A 108 -7.95 6.27 1.07
C TRP A 108 -8.16 4.76 1.02
N TYR A 109 -7.30 4.06 0.28
CA TYR A 109 -7.32 2.60 0.24
C TYR A 109 -6.93 2.05 1.63
N PRO A 110 -7.81 1.28 2.30
CA PRO A 110 -7.67 1.02 3.73
C PRO A 110 -6.75 -0.15 4.06
N SER A 111 -6.53 -1.06 3.11
CA SER A 111 -5.87 -2.35 3.35
C SER A 111 -4.49 -2.47 2.74
N ALA A 112 -3.96 -1.42 2.10
CA ALA A 112 -2.63 -1.43 1.55
C ALA A 112 -2.05 -0.02 1.41
N PHE A 113 -0.71 0.07 1.46
CA PHE A 113 0.03 1.32 1.31
C PHE A 113 1.46 1.07 0.84
N ILE A 114 2.13 2.15 0.43
CA ILE A 114 3.49 2.13 -0.13
C ILE A 114 4.45 2.81 0.84
N VAL A 115 5.65 2.26 1.00
CA VAL A 115 6.70 2.78 1.88
C VAL A 115 8.01 2.91 1.13
N VAL A 116 8.62 4.10 1.24
CA VAL A 116 10.00 4.35 0.81
C VAL A 116 10.96 3.94 1.92
N THR A 117 11.76 2.91 1.67
CA THR A 117 12.78 2.42 2.61
C THR A 117 14.19 2.88 2.25
N ASN A 118 14.41 3.42 1.05
CA ASN A 118 15.71 3.90 0.61
C ASN A 118 15.55 5.15 -0.29
N VAL A 119 16.49 6.10 -0.18
CA VAL A 119 16.50 7.35 -0.95
C VAL A 119 16.78 7.09 -2.45
N GLU A 120 17.40 5.95 -2.77
CA GLU A 120 17.60 5.43 -4.13
C GLU A 120 16.51 4.40 -4.49
N TRP A 121 15.25 4.75 -4.26
CA TRP A 121 14.08 3.89 -4.51
C TRP A 121 13.99 3.38 -5.95
N GLU A 122 14.53 4.10 -6.94
CA GLU A 122 14.59 3.64 -8.34
C GLU A 122 15.47 2.39 -8.51
N LYS A 123 16.53 2.29 -7.71
CA LYS A 123 17.47 1.16 -7.71
C LYS A 123 16.92 0.01 -6.89
N TYR A 124 16.45 0.33 -5.70
CA TYR A 124 16.11 -0.63 -4.65
C TYR A 124 14.63 -1.00 -4.57
N GLY A 125 13.76 -0.29 -5.27
CA GLY A 125 12.33 -0.49 -5.23
C GLY A 125 11.63 0.18 -4.06
N LEU A 126 10.32 -0.05 -4.02
CA LEU A 126 9.40 0.43 -3.00
C LEU A 126 8.83 -0.77 -2.24
N LEU A 127 8.57 -0.59 -0.95
CA LEU A 127 7.90 -1.60 -0.14
C LEU A 127 6.39 -1.41 -0.26
N PHE A 128 5.69 -2.45 -0.72
CA PHE A 128 4.25 -2.53 -0.69
C PHE A 128 3.82 -3.36 0.53
N VAL A 129 2.92 -2.82 1.35
CA VAL A 129 2.41 -3.47 2.56
C VAL A 129 0.91 -3.61 2.43
N TYR A 130 0.38 -4.80 2.75
CA TYR A 130 -1.05 -5.08 2.60
C TYR A 130 -1.57 -6.06 3.64
N ALA A 131 -2.88 -6.02 3.86
CA ALA A 131 -3.62 -7.06 4.54
C ALA A 131 -3.93 -8.19 3.56
N ASP A 132 -3.44 -9.39 3.83
CA ASP A 132 -3.61 -10.57 3.01
C ASP A 132 -5.01 -11.17 3.22
N LYS A 133 -5.82 -11.12 2.17
CA LYS A 133 -7.20 -11.60 2.15
C LYS A 133 -7.33 -13.00 1.55
N THR A 134 -6.25 -13.64 1.11
CA THR A 134 -6.30 -14.94 0.39
C THR A 134 -7.02 -16.04 1.17
N GLY A 135 -6.88 -16.07 2.50
CA GLY A 135 -7.56 -17.05 3.36
C GLY A 135 -9.03 -16.73 3.72
N LEU A 136 -9.57 -15.55 3.38
CA LEU A 136 -10.94 -15.17 3.75
C LEU A 136 -12.01 -15.86 2.89
N TYR A 137 -11.69 -16.13 1.62
CA TYR A 137 -12.61 -16.65 0.63
C TYR A 137 -12.41 -18.14 0.35
N GLU A 138 -11.57 -18.82 1.15
CA GLU A 138 -11.55 -20.28 1.19
C GLU A 138 -12.87 -20.75 1.82
N PHE A 139 -13.83 -21.06 0.95
CA PHE A 139 -15.11 -21.61 1.34
C PHE A 139 -14.95 -23.10 1.62
N ASP A 140 -14.71 -23.45 2.89
CA ASP A 140 -14.97 -24.82 3.34
C ASP A 140 -16.50 -25.02 3.31
N SER A 141 -16.97 -25.64 2.22
CA SER A 141 -18.34 -26.15 2.14
C SER A 141 -18.40 -27.39 3.02
N ASP A 142 -19.24 -27.38 4.05
CA ASP A 142 -19.45 -28.62 4.79
C ASP A 142 -20.26 -29.64 3.94
N GLU A 143 -20.44 -30.84 4.46
CA GLU A 143 -21.18 -31.93 3.81
C GLU A 143 -22.63 -31.57 3.43
N ASN A 144 -23.17 -30.45 3.94
CA ASN A 144 -24.51 -29.95 3.66
C ASN A 144 -24.52 -28.77 2.67
N GLY A 145 -23.35 -28.36 2.15
CA GLY A 145 -23.23 -27.23 1.23
C GLY A 145 -23.39 -25.87 1.90
N GLU A 146 -23.34 -25.79 3.23
CA GLU A 146 -23.26 -24.50 3.92
C GLU A 146 -21.83 -23.95 3.81
N ILE A 147 -21.74 -22.75 3.26
CA ILE A 147 -20.49 -22.00 3.16
C ILE A 147 -20.10 -21.55 4.56
N LYS A 148 -19.05 -22.16 5.14
CA LYS A 148 -18.43 -21.64 6.35
C LYS A 148 -17.41 -20.58 5.95
N THR A 149 -17.79 -19.32 6.03
CA THR A 149 -16.79 -18.24 6.12
C THR A 149 -15.86 -18.55 7.29
N ASN A 150 -14.55 -18.45 7.07
CA ASN A 150 -13.53 -18.75 8.08
C ASN A 150 -13.59 -17.69 9.20
N THR A 151 -14.54 -17.87 10.12
CA THR A 151 -14.89 -16.96 11.22
C THR A 151 -13.72 -16.71 12.18
N VAL A 152 -12.68 -17.55 12.14
CA VAL A 152 -11.45 -17.39 12.92
C VAL A 152 -10.63 -16.19 12.42
N ILE A 153 -10.54 -15.99 11.10
CA ILE A 153 -9.84 -14.83 10.51
C ILE A 153 -10.59 -13.53 10.84
N ALA A 154 -11.93 -13.59 10.89
CA ALA A 154 -12.75 -12.44 11.26
C ALA A 154 -12.56 -11.95 12.71
N GLN A 155 -12.13 -12.82 13.64
CA GLN A 155 -11.93 -12.47 15.05
C GLN A 155 -10.50 -12.00 15.38
N GLN A 156 -9.49 -12.40 14.60
CA GLN A 156 -8.08 -12.11 14.88
C GLN A 156 -7.50 -10.97 14.03
N GLY A 157 -8.24 -10.53 13.00
CA GLY A 157 -7.75 -9.57 12.01
C GLY A 157 -7.13 -10.27 10.81
N LEU A 158 -6.84 -9.51 9.76
CA LEU A 158 -6.27 -10.06 8.54
C LEU A 158 -4.75 -10.21 8.69
N PRO A 159 -4.15 -11.35 8.31
CA PRO A 159 -2.70 -11.45 8.27
C PRO A 159 -2.12 -10.33 7.41
N MET A 160 -0.95 -9.83 7.78
CA MET A 160 -0.26 -8.82 6.99
C MET A 160 0.90 -9.44 6.23
N ASP A 161 1.13 -8.93 5.04
CA ASP A 161 2.28 -9.29 4.24
C ASP A 161 2.83 -8.04 3.53
N GLN A 162 4.03 -8.18 3.01
CA GLN A 162 4.74 -7.13 2.30
C GLN A 162 5.65 -7.71 1.23
N PHE A 163 5.92 -6.91 0.20
CA PHE A 163 6.93 -7.22 -0.80
C PHE A 163 7.55 -5.96 -1.36
N PHE A 164 8.78 -6.09 -1.84
CA PHE A 164 9.41 -5.05 -2.63
C PHE A 164 9.03 -5.21 -4.09
N PHE A 165 8.79 -4.11 -4.79
CA PHE A 165 8.69 -4.09 -6.24
C PHE A 165 9.53 -2.94 -6.80
N LYS A 166 10.02 -3.12 -8.03
CA LYS A 166 10.78 -2.08 -8.73
C LYS A 166 9.86 -1.25 -9.62
N PRO A 167 9.68 0.06 -9.37
CA PRO A 167 8.93 0.94 -10.26
C PRO A 167 9.75 1.21 -11.54
N ARG A 168 9.52 0.42 -12.60
CA ARG A 168 10.33 0.45 -13.84
C ARG A 168 10.04 1.70 -14.67
N ASP A 169 8.76 1.97 -14.85
CA ASP A 169 8.19 3.06 -15.62
C ASP A 169 6.77 3.35 -15.08
N PRO A 170 6.18 4.51 -15.40
CA PRO A 170 4.87 4.88 -14.87
C PRO A 170 3.73 3.95 -15.29
N GLU A 171 3.73 3.44 -16.53
CA GLU A 171 2.71 2.53 -17.06
C GLU A 171 2.67 1.21 -16.29
N TYR A 172 3.84 0.66 -15.99
CA TYR A 172 3.99 -0.54 -15.18
C TYR A 172 3.42 -0.35 -13.77
N VAL A 173 3.74 0.77 -13.11
CA VAL A 173 3.23 1.06 -11.76
C VAL A 173 1.73 1.29 -11.77
N PHE A 174 1.23 2.08 -12.73
CA PHE A 174 -0.18 2.31 -12.92
C PHE A 174 -0.93 1.01 -13.08
N THR A 175 -0.49 0.13 -13.98
CA THR A 175 -1.10 -1.18 -14.22
C THR A 175 -1.23 -2.00 -12.94
N ILE A 176 -0.15 -2.09 -12.14
CA ILE A 176 -0.16 -2.88 -10.91
C ILE A 176 -1.14 -2.30 -9.88
N LEU A 177 -1.04 -1.00 -9.60
CA LEU A 177 -1.83 -0.36 -8.56
C LEU A 177 -3.31 -0.25 -8.96
N PHE A 178 -3.58 0.05 -10.23
CA PHE A 178 -4.94 0.11 -10.76
C PHE A 178 -5.62 -1.26 -10.72
N ASN A 179 -4.95 -2.34 -11.13
CA ASN A 179 -5.51 -3.69 -11.07
C ASN A 179 -5.86 -4.13 -9.62
N ILE A 180 -5.12 -3.63 -8.63
CA ILE A 180 -5.45 -3.85 -7.22
C ILE A 180 -6.72 -3.08 -6.84
N LEU A 181 -6.85 -1.81 -7.25
CA LEU A 181 -8.04 -0.99 -6.96
C LEU A 181 -9.29 -1.50 -7.67
N SER A 182 -9.18 -1.90 -8.93
CA SER A 182 -10.28 -2.45 -9.72
C SER A 182 -10.66 -3.87 -9.31
N THR A 183 -9.93 -4.47 -8.36
CA THR A 183 -10.08 -5.86 -7.90
C THR A 183 -9.80 -6.92 -8.97
N ASP A 184 -9.23 -6.52 -10.11
CA ASP A 184 -8.80 -7.45 -11.17
C ASP A 184 -7.63 -8.34 -10.72
N MET A 185 -6.85 -7.89 -9.73
CA MET A 185 -5.76 -8.66 -9.13
C MET A 185 -5.70 -8.45 -7.62
N SER A 186 -5.49 -9.54 -6.88
CA SER A 186 -5.22 -9.44 -5.44
C SER A 186 -3.78 -8.99 -5.18
N CYS A 187 -3.53 -8.38 -4.01
CA CYS A 187 -2.17 -8.01 -3.59
C CYS A 187 -1.22 -9.21 -3.52
N ALA A 188 -1.72 -10.40 -3.18
CA ALA A 188 -0.95 -11.63 -3.13
C ALA A 188 -0.53 -12.10 -4.52
N GLU A 189 -1.43 -12.10 -5.51
CA GLU A 189 -1.09 -12.40 -6.90
C GLU A 189 -0.10 -11.38 -7.48
N THR A 190 -0.26 -10.10 -7.13
CA THR A 190 0.71 -9.06 -7.51
C THR A 190 2.09 -9.36 -6.93
N LYS A 191 2.16 -9.77 -5.66
CA LYS A 191 3.42 -10.17 -5.02
C LYS A 191 4.09 -11.32 -5.78
N GLU A 192 3.35 -12.36 -6.12
CA GLU A 192 3.90 -13.52 -6.85
C GLU A 192 4.52 -13.13 -8.21
N GLN A 193 3.92 -12.16 -8.91
CA GLN A 193 4.35 -11.74 -10.24
C GLN A 193 5.46 -10.69 -10.24
N HIS A 194 5.48 -9.81 -9.24
CA HIS A 194 6.25 -8.56 -9.29
C HIS A 194 7.27 -8.39 -8.15
N ALA A 195 7.26 -9.28 -7.15
CA ALA A 195 8.16 -9.14 -6.01
C ALA A 195 9.63 -9.28 -6.43
N ILE A 196 10.46 -8.41 -5.86
CA ILE A 196 11.93 -8.50 -5.91
C ILE A 196 12.45 -8.88 -4.51
N PRO A 197 13.59 -9.59 -4.41
CA PRO A 197 14.19 -9.89 -3.13
C PRO A 197 14.63 -8.62 -2.41
N TRP A 198 14.56 -8.64 -1.07
CA TRP A 198 15.23 -7.65 -0.24
C TRP A 198 16.73 -7.97 -0.19
N GLU A 199 17.55 -7.10 -0.76
CA GLU A 199 19.01 -7.20 -0.80
C GLU A 199 19.65 -6.48 0.40
N GLU A 200 20.71 -7.04 0.99
CA GLU A 200 21.39 -6.43 2.15
C GLU A 200 21.96 -5.02 1.87
N ASP A 201 22.24 -4.71 0.60
CA ASP A 201 22.73 -3.40 0.11
C ASP A 201 21.64 -2.31 0.09
N GLN A 202 20.40 -2.64 0.47
CA GLN A 202 19.31 -1.68 0.68
C GLN A 202 19.38 -0.97 2.04
N ARG A 203 20.31 -1.36 2.91
CA ARG A 203 20.63 -0.62 4.14
C ARG A 203 21.19 0.75 3.76
N PRO A 204 20.72 1.86 4.36
CA PRO A 204 21.30 3.18 4.09
C PRO A 204 22.79 3.15 4.41
N ASP A 205 23.62 3.25 3.37
CA ASP A 205 25.05 3.05 3.43
C ASP A 205 25.70 4.01 4.45
N ALA A 206 26.40 3.44 5.43
CA ALA A 206 27.26 4.17 6.37
C ALA A 206 28.60 4.57 5.72
N ARG A 207 28.61 5.02 4.47
CA ARG A 207 29.81 5.49 3.78
C ARG A 207 29.64 6.88 3.17
N GLY A 208 29.31 7.83 4.03
CA GLY A 208 29.73 9.23 3.89
C GLY A 208 31.05 9.43 4.66
N GLY A 209 32.14 8.87 4.16
CA GLY A 209 33.48 9.03 4.72
C GLY A 209 34.44 9.34 3.59
N VAL A 210 34.55 10.62 3.26
CA VAL A 210 35.43 11.16 2.23
C VAL A 210 36.87 10.77 2.53
N ILE A 211 37.56 10.34 1.47
CA ILE A 211 39.00 10.17 1.41
C ILE A 211 39.61 11.58 1.44
N GLU A 212 40.36 11.91 2.48
CA GLU A 212 41.64 12.63 2.44
C GLU A 212 42.40 12.44 3.77
#